data_AF-A0A9D9TDW5-F1
#
_entry.id   AF-A0A9D9TDW5-F1
#
_cell.length_a   1.000
_cell.length_b   1.000
_cell.length_c   1.000
_cell.angle_alpha   90.00
_cell.angle_beta   90.00
_cell.angle_gamma   90.00
#
_symmetry.space_group_name_H-M   'P 1'
#
loop_
_entity.id
_entity.type
_entity.pdbx_description
1 polymer ?
#
loop_
_entity_poly.entity_id
_entity_poly.type
_entity_poly.pdbx_seq_one_letter_code
_entity_poly.pdbx_strand_id
1 'polypeptide(L)'
;MNTNSNVYTIVYASIMVIVVAFVLAFFSGSLKEKQDLNVNLDKKKQILYALNLDLTNQDLASVYSKYITQELIVNVDGEVVERTGGFEIDLKTELSKENPADRKLPVYECNVDGETKYIFPLYGAGLWGPIWGYIALNHDKNTVYGVYFSHAGETPGLGAEITSHVFQSQFPNKKIKNTTNDLVSIAIVKPGKTAEGQ
;
A
#
# COMPACT_ATOMS: atom_id res chain seq x y z
N MET A 1 -36.19 -42.75 3.56
CA MET A 1 -35.77 -41.60 2.75
C MET A 1 -34.69 -42.09 1.80
N ASN A 2 -34.89 -42.03 0.47
CA ASN A 2 -33.90 -42.54 -0.49
C ASN A 2 -32.87 -41.44 -0.80
N THR A 3 -31.76 -41.46 -0.08
CA THR A 3 -30.69 -40.46 -0.17
C THR A 3 -29.90 -40.50 -1.49
N ASN A 4 -30.11 -41.53 -2.31
CA ASN A 4 -29.47 -41.70 -3.62
C ASN A 4 -30.39 -41.29 -4.79
N SER A 5 -31.58 -40.75 -4.51
CA SER A 5 -32.48 -40.25 -5.55
C SER A 5 -32.01 -38.90 -6.07
N ASN A 6 -32.00 -38.72 -7.40
CA ASN A 6 -31.68 -37.44 -8.04
C ASN A 6 -32.51 -36.27 -7.48
N VAL A 7 -33.79 -36.49 -7.14
CA VAL A 7 -34.66 -35.46 -6.56
C VAL A 7 -34.19 -35.06 -5.16
N TYR A 8 -33.83 -36.04 -4.33
CA TYR A 8 -33.30 -35.78 -2.99
C TYR A 8 -31.99 -34.98 -3.08
N THR A 9 -31.08 -35.40 -3.97
CA THR A 9 -29.80 -34.71 -4.18
C THR A 9 -30.00 -33.26 -4.63
N ILE A 10 -30.90 -33.01 -5.58
CA ILE A 10 -31.19 -31.65 -6.08
C ILE A 10 -31.77 -30.79 -4.96
N VAL A 11 -32.78 -31.26 -4.24
CA VAL A 11 -33.42 -30.48 -3.16
C VAL A 11 -32.44 -30.20 -2.02
N TYR A 12 -31.68 -31.21 -1.60
CA TYR A 12 -30.66 -31.06 -0.56
C TYR A 12 -29.60 -30.03 -0.96
N ALA A 13 -29.06 -30.13 -2.19
CA ALA A 13 -28.09 -29.19 -2.70
C ALA A 13 -28.66 -27.77 -2.79
N SER A 14 -29.90 -27.60 -3.26
CA SER A 14 -30.55 -26.28 -3.31
C SER A 14 -30.71 -25.65 -1.93
N ILE A 15 -31.17 -26.41 -0.94
CA ILE A 15 -31.30 -25.93 0.44
C ILE A 15 -29.93 -25.53 0.99
N MET A 16 -28.92 -26.39 0.81
CA MET A 16 -27.56 -26.11 1.28
C MET A 16 -27.00 -24.83 0.65
N VAL A 17 -27.15 -24.64 -0.66
CA VAL A 17 -26.70 -23.43 -1.36
C VAL A 17 -27.40 -22.19 -0.84
N ILE A 18 -28.72 -22.24 -0.65
CA ILE A 18 -29.51 -21.10 -0.13
C ILE A 18 -29.04 -20.74 1.28
N VAL A 19 -28.88 -21.73 2.15
CA VAL A 19 -28.44 -21.52 3.53
C VAL A 19 -27.03 -20.91 3.57
N VAL A 20 -26.09 -21.48 2.81
CA VAL A 20 -24.71 -20.98 2.75
C VAL A 20 -24.65 -19.55 2.19
N ALA A 21 -25.39 -19.28 1.11
CA ALA A 21 -25.45 -17.94 0.51
C ALA A 21 -26.01 -16.90 1.49
N PHE A 22 -27.08 -17.23 2.23
CA PHE A 22 -27.67 -16.33 3.21
C PHE A 22 -26.71 -16.05 4.37
N VAL A 23 -26.05 -17.08 4.91
CA VAL A 23 -25.08 -16.93 6.00
C VAL A 23 -23.89 -16.07 5.56
N LEU A 24 -23.32 -16.31 4.38
CA LEU A 24 -22.22 -15.50 3.84
C LEU A 24 -22.64 -14.05 3.61
N ALA A 25 -23.83 -13.81 3.05
CA ALA A 25 -24.34 -12.46 2.83
C ALA A 25 -24.57 -11.71 4.15
N PHE A 26 -25.11 -12.38 5.16
CA PHE A 26 -25.35 -11.81 6.49
C PHE A 26 -24.04 -11.38 7.17
N PHE A 27 -23.03 -12.26 7.21
CA PHE A 27 -21.74 -11.92 7.80
C PHE A 27 -20.99 -10.86 6.99
N SER A 28 -21.01 -10.95 5.66
CA SER A 28 -20.39 -9.94 4.79
C SER A 28 -20.99 -8.55 5.04
N GLY A 29 -22.31 -8.43 5.01
CA GLY A 29 -22.99 -7.15 5.22
C GLY A 29 -22.80 -6.60 6.63
N SER A 30 -22.96 -7.43 7.67
CA SER A 30 -22.88 -6.98 9.07
C SER A 30 -21.47 -6.59 9.52
N LEU A 31 -20.42 -7.15 8.93
CA LEU A 31 -19.03 -6.82 9.26
C LEU A 31 -18.40 -5.80 8.31
N LYS A 32 -19.03 -5.48 7.17
CA LYS A 32 -18.43 -4.66 6.11
C LYS A 32 -17.89 -3.32 6.61
N GLU A 33 -18.67 -2.58 7.38
CA GLU A 33 -18.27 -1.29 7.94
C GLU A 33 -17.02 -1.41 8.83
N LYS A 34 -16.96 -2.42 9.69
CA LYS A 34 -15.79 -2.67 10.55
C LYS A 34 -14.57 -3.10 9.75
N GLN A 35 -14.77 -3.88 8.69
CA GLN A 35 -13.70 -4.28 7.79
C GLN A 35 -13.12 -3.05 7.07
N ASP A 36 -13.99 -2.20 6.52
CA ASP A 36 -13.57 -1.00 5.78
C ASP A 36 -12.84 -0.01 6.70
N LEU A 37 -13.34 0.17 7.94
CA LEU A 37 -12.63 0.96 8.96
C LEU A 37 -11.24 0.39 9.23
N ASN A 38 -11.12 -0.92 9.42
CA ASN A 38 -9.84 -1.57 9.72
C ASN A 38 -8.87 -1.49 8.53
N VAL A 39 -9.36 -1.65 7.30
CA VAL A 39 -8.56 -1.49 6.08
C VAL A 39 -8.05 -0.06 5.95
N ASN A 40 -8.90 0.93 6.21
CA ASN A 40 -8.52 2.34 6.16
C ASN A 40 -7.51 2.70 7.27
N LEU A 41 -7.73 2.20 8.48
CA LEU A 41 -6.77 2.37 9.59
C LEU A 41 -5.43 1.72 9.28
N ASP A 42 -5.44 0.53 8.69
CA ASP A 42 -4.21 -0.14 8.26
C ASP A 42 -3.50 0.66 7.14
N LYS A 43 -4.22 1.18 6.14
CA LYS A 43 -3.63 2.06 5.11
C LYS A 43 -2.98 3.30 5.74
N LYS A 44 -3.66 3.97 6.68
CA LYS A 44 -3.08 5.11 7.43
C LYS A 44 -1.82 4.70 8.20
N LYS A 45 -1.84 3.54 8.85
CA LYS A 45 -0.71 2.97 9.57
C LYS A 45 0.49 2.75 8.66
N GLN A 46 0.28 2.16 7.48
CA GLN A 46 1.33 1.89 6.50
C GLN A 46 1.97 3.17 5.96
N ILE A 47 1.15 4.20 5.68
CA ILE A 47 1.65 5.53 5.28
C ILE A 47 2.53 6.12 6.41
N LEU A 48 2.06 6.07 7.65
CA LEU A 48 2.80 6.59 8.80
C LEU A 48 4.11 5.82 9.08
N TYR A 49 4.16 4.51 8.81
CA TYR A 49 5.39 3.73 8.99
C TYR A 49 6.52 4.18 8.06
N ALA A 50 6.21 4.71 6.87
CA ALA A 50 7.23 5.29 5.99
C ALA A 50 7.93 6.52 6.60
N LEU A 51 7.36 7.09 7.68
CA LEU A 51 7.95 8.19 8.44
C LEU A 51 8.83 7.72 9.62
N ASN A 52 9.13 6.43 9.73
CA ASN A 52 9.93 5.86 10.84
C ASN A 52 9.41 6.25 12.25
N LEU A 53 8.10 6.49 12.39
CA LEU A 53 7.49 6.84 13.66
C LEU A 53 7.23 5.59 14.49
N ASP A 54 7.43 5.68 15.81
CA ASP A 54 6.92 4.66 16.73
C ASP A 54 5.42 4.89 16.96
N LEU A 55 4.62 3.99 16.40
CA LEU A 55 3.15 4.05 16.44
C LEU A 55 2.56 3.16 17.54
N THR A 56 3.40 2.61 18.43
CA THR A 56 2.97 1.70 19.49
C THR A 56 1.98 2.40 20.44
N ASN A 57 0.82 1.77 20.65
CA ASN A 57 -0.24 2.24 21.55
C ASN A 57 -0.79 3.65 21.23
N GLN A 58 -0.64 4.13 19.99
CA GLN A 58 -1.15 5.44 19.59
C GLN A 58 -2.47 5.35 18.84
N ASP A 59 -3.28 6.41 18.94
CA ASP A 59 -4.43 6.59 18.07
C ASP A 59 -3.97 6.99 16.66
N LEU A 60 -3.96 6.01 15.77
CA LEU A 60 -3.49 6.16 14.39
C LEU A 60 -4.27 7.24 13.62
N ALA A 61 -5.55 7.45 13.90
CA ALA A 61 -6.34 8.47 13.21
C ALA A 61 -5.84 9.87 13.58
N SER A 62 -5.65 10.12 14.89
CA SER A 62 -5.11 11.38 15.39
C SER A 62 -3.67 11.62 14.94
N VAL A 63 -2.82 10.59 14.97
CA VAL A 63 -1.43 10.68 14.49
C VAL A 63 -1.40 10.98 12.99
N TYR A 64 -2.24 10.33 12.18
CA TYR A 64 -2.33 10.59 10.75
C TYR A 64 -2.67 12.05 10.47
N SER A 65 -3.72 12.58 11.09
CA SER A 65 -4.12 13.99 10.93
C SER A 65 -3.11 14.99 11.47
N LYS A 66 -2.23 14.59 12.41
CA LYS A 66 -1.15 15.42 12.91
C LYS A 66 -0.01 15.57 11.89
N TYR A 67 0.40 14.46 11.26
CA TYR A 67 1.59 14.44 10.40
C TYR A 67 1.26 14.68 8.93
N ILE A 68 0.15 14.14 8.41
CA ILE A 68 -0.25 14.29 7.02
C ILE A 68 -0.99 15.61 6.86
N THR A 69 -0.37 16.56 6.15
CA THR A 69 -0.90 17.91 5.96
C THR A 69 -1.78 18.01 4.72
N GLN A 70 -1.45 17.27 3.65
CA GLN A 70 -2.22 17.27 2.40
C GLN A 70 -2.23 15.88 1.76
N GLU A 71 -3.37 15.52 1.16
CA GLU A 71 -3.57 14.30 0.38
C GLU A 71 -3.74 14.68 -1.08
N LEU A 72 -2.62 14.87 -1.76
CA LEU A 72 -2.59 15.39 -3.13
C LEU A 72 -2.95 14.31 -4.15
N ILE A 73 -3.51 14.76 -5.27
CA ILE A 73 -3.64 13.99 -6.51
C ILE A 73 -2.81 14.72 -7.56
N VAL A 74 -1.85 14.02 -8.16
CA VAL A 74 -1.01 14.53 -9.25
C VAL A 74 -1.26 13.78 -10.54
N ASN A 75 -1.06 14.44 -11.68
CA ASN A 75 -1.05 13.80 -12.99
C ASN A 75 0.33 13.21 -13.32
N VAL A 76 0.47 12.61 -14.49
CA VAL A 76 1.75 12.01 -14.95
C VAL A 76 2.88 13.01 -15.18
N ASP A 77 2.54 14.28 -15.40
CA ASP A 77 3.52 15.37 -15.54
C ASP A 77 3.97 15.91 -14.17
N GLY A 78 3.38 15.44 -13.08
CA GLY A 78 3.69 15.85 -11.71
C GLY A 78 2.97 17.13 -11.27
N GLU A 79 1.99 17.59 -12.05
CA GLU A 79 1.16 18.74 -11.69
C GLU A 79 0.08 18.32 -10.68
N VAL A 80 -0.16 19.19 -9.68
CA VAL A 80 -1.19 18.95 -8.67
C VAL A 80 -2.56 19.26 -9.27
N VAL A 81 -3.40 18.24 -9.41
CA VAL A 81 -4.78 18.34 -9.92
C VAL A 81 -5.74 18.66 -8.78
N GLU A 82 -5.60 17.98 -7.65
CA GLU A 82 -6.39 18.19 -6.44
C GLU A 82 -5.49 18.12 -5.20
N ARG A 83 -5.83 18.87 -4.14
CA ARG A 83 -5.07 18.89 -2.88
C ARG A 83 -5.67 18.03 -1.76
N THR A 84 -6.73 17.31 -2.08
CA THR A 84 -7.49 16.45 -1.16
C THR A 84 -7.92 15.19 -1.89
N GLY A 85 -8.25 14.13 -1.15
CA GLY A 85 -8.83 12.92 -1.71
C GLY A 85 -7.81 11.91 -2.24
N GLY A 86 -6.51 12.21 -2.17
CA GLY A 86 -5.45 11.25 -2.51
C GLY A 86 -5.53 9.94 -1.70
N PHE A 87 -6.06 9.97 -0.48
CA PHE A 87 -6.24 8.77 0.34
C PHE A 87 -7.24 7.77 -0.25
N GLU A 88 -8.27 8.22 -0.96
CA GLU A 88 -9.29 7.33 -1.54
C GLU A 88 -8.83 6.69 -2.87
N ILE A 89 -7.71 7.16 -3.43
CA ILE A 89 -7.17 6.61 -4.66
C ILE A 89 -6.57 5.22 -4.43
N ASP A 90 -7.04 4.26 -5.23
CA ASP A 90 -6.45 2.92 -5.33
C ASP A 90 -5.38 2.90 -6.43
N LEU A 91 -4.11 2.91 -6.01
CA LEU A 91 -2.98 2.98 -6.93
C LEU A 91 -2.96 1.80 -7.91
N LYS A 92 -3.38 0.60 -7.50
CA LYS A 92 -3.45 -0.57 -8.37
C LYS A 92 -4.39 -0.33 -9.56
N THR A 93 -5.59 0.16 -9.29
CA THR A 93 -6.59 0.49 -10.30
C THR A 93 -6.06 1.58 -11.24
N GLU A 94 -5.45 2.62 -10.70
CA GLU A 94 -4.87 3.70 -11.50
C GLU A 94 -3.73 3.20 -12.42
N LEU A 95 -2.82 2.37 -11.91
CA LEU A 95 -1.74 1.79 -12.72
C LEU A 95 -2.25 0.81 -13.79
N SER A 96 -3.44 0.24 -13.64
CA SER A 96 -4.05 -0.66 -14.62
C SER A 96 -4.69 0.05 -15.82
N LYS A 97 -4.85 1.38 -15.77
CA LYS A 97 -5.39 2.16 -16.88
C LYS A 97 -4.47 2.09 -18.10
N GLU A 98 -5.08 1.87 -19.28
CA GLU A 98 -4.36 1.74 -20.56
C GLU A 98 -3.62 3.03 -20.91
N ASN A 99 -4.28 4.18 -20.78
CA ASN A 99 -3.68 5.48 -21.03
C ASN A 99 -3.08 6.04 -19.73
N PRO A 100 -1.75 6.24 -19.66
CA PRO A 100 -1.11 6.83 -18.49
C PRO A 100 -1.62 8.23 -18.15
N ALA A 101 -2.01 9.04 -19.15
CA ALA A 101 -2.47 10.41 -18.90
C ALA A 101 -3.75 10.49 -18.06
N ASP A 102 -4.54 9.41 -18.02
CA ASP A 102 -5.79 9.34 -17.23
C ASP A 102 -5.56 8.91 -15.77
N ARG A 103 -4.29 8.70 -15.38
CA ARG A 103 -3.93 8.24 -14.05
C ARG A 103 -3.93 9.39 -13.06
N LYS A 104 -4.58 9.14 -11.92
CA LYS A 104 -4.55 9.97 -10.73
C LYS A 104 -3.54 9.36 -9.76
N LEU A 105 -2.46 10.07 -9.47
CA LEU A 105 -1.37 9.56 -8.65
C LEU A 105 -1.42 10.23 -7.27
N PRO A 106 -1.64 9.48 -6.18
CA PRO A 106 -1.70 10.06 -4.86
C PRO A 106 -0.31 10.37 -4.32
N VAL A 107 -0.17 11.54 -3.69
CA VAL A 107 1.05 11.96 -2.98
C VAL A 107 0.64 12.54 -1.64
N TYR A 108 1.26 12.09 -0.56
CA TYR A 108 0.96 12.64 0.77
C TYR A 108 2.06 13.62 1.17
N GLU A 109 1.68 14.87 1.41
CA GLU A 109 2.57 15.84 2.00
C GLU A 109 2.45 15.74 3.52
N CYS A 110 3.58 15.78 4.21
CA CYS A 110 3.61 15.68 5.65
C CYS A 110 4.63 16.63 6.28
N ASN A 111 4.37 16.98 7.54
CA ASN A 111 5.26 17.79 8.36
C ASN A 111 5.79 16.95 9.50
N VAL A 112 7.10 16.70 9.53
CA VAL A 112 7.78 16.01 10.62
C VAL A 112 8.79 16.97 11.22
N ASP A 113 8.57 17.37 12.47
CA ASP A 113 9.43 18.29 13.23
C ASP A 113 9.74 19.61 12.49
N GLY A 114 8.78 20.14 11.74
CA GLY A 114 8.92 21.38 10.97
C GLY A 114 9.47 21.19 9.56
N GLU A 115 9.89 19.98 9.18
CA GLU A 115 10.38 19.66 7.85
C GLU A 115 9.30 18.98 6.99
N THR A 116 9.11 19.50 5.78
CA THR A 116 8.22 18.86 4.79
C THR A 116 8.84 17.56 4.27
N LYS A 117 8.05 16.50 4.27
CA LYS A 117 8.34 15.22 3.60
C LYS A 117 7.23 14.91 2.60
N TYR A 118 7.54 14.07 1.61
CA TYR A 118 6.60 13.63 0.59
C TYR A 118 6.55 12.11 0.55
N ILE A 119 5.38 11.52 0.72
CA ILE A 119 5.18 10.08 0.68
C ILE A 119 4.54 9.68 -0.65
N PHE A 120 5.17 8.76 -1.34
CA PHE A 120 4.71 8.19 -2.60
C PHE A 120 4.31 6.72 -2.37
N PRO A 121 3.07 6.33 -2.70
CA PRO A 121 2.69 4.93 -2.69
C PRO A 121 3.34 4.18 -3.86
N LEU A 122 3.67 2.93 -3.60
CA LEU A 122 4.33 2.02 -4.52
C LEU A 122 3.48 0.78 -4.69
N TYR A 123 3.45 0.24 -5.90
CA TYR A 123 2.75 -1.00 -6.20
C TYR A 123 3.49 -1.76 -7.31
N GLY A 124 3.57 -3.07 -7.19
CA GLY A 124 4.28 -3.92 -8.14
C GLY A 124 3.92 -5.40 -8.01
N ALA A 125 4.58 -6.22 -8.83
CA ALA A 125 4.43 -7.67 -8.80
C ALA A 125 5.59 -8.33 -8.03
N GLY A 126 5.25 -9.19 -7.07
CA GLY A 126 6.16 -10.15 -6.46
C GLY A 126 6.15 -11.49 -7.20
N LEU A 127 6.63 -12.55 -6.56
CA LEU A 127 6.64 -13.89 -7.15
C LEU A 127 5.28 -14.57 -7.03
N TRP A 128 4.63 -14.43 -5.87
CA TRP A 128 3.38 -15.14 -5.54
C TRP A 128 2.17 -14.22 -5.52
N GLY A 129 2.38 -12.91 -5.50
CA GLY A 129 1.30 -11.94 -5.52
C GLY A 129 1.80 -10.50 -5.63
N PRO A 130 0.89 -9.53 -5.52
CA PRO A 130 1.28 -8.13 -5.51
C PRO A 130 2.09 -7.78 -4.27
N ILE A 131 3.04 -6.87 -4.47
CA ILE A 131 3.77 -6.17 -3.43
C ILE A 131 3.41 -4.69 -3.50
N TRP A 132 3.44 -4.01 -2.37
CA TRP A 132 3.19 -2.57 -2.30
C TRP A 132 4.03 -1.94 -1.22
N GLY A 133 4.01 -0.62 -1.18
CA GLY A 133 4.73 0.11 -0.17
C GLY A 133 4.49 1.60 -0.23
N TYR A 134 5.27 2.31 0.57
CA TYR A 134 5.31 3.75 0.65
C TYR A 134 6.77 4.17 0.78
N ILE A 135 7.19 5.15 0.00
CA ILE A 135 8.51 5.77 0.13
C ILE A 135 8.33 7.23 0.52
N ALA A 136 8.93 7.61 1.66
CA ALA A 136 8.97 8.98 2.12
C ALA A 136 10.29 9.62 1.67
N LEU A 137 10.20 10.77 1.00
CA LEU A 137 11.33 11.58 0.59
C LEU A 137 11.39 12.86 1.43
N ASN A 138 12.59 13.37 1.64
CA ASN A 138 12.82 14.68 2.24
C ASN A 138 12.31 15.82 1.33
N HIS A 139 12.38 17.06 1.83
CA HIS A 139 11.94 18.26 1.11
C HIS A 139 12.61 18.42 -0.28
N ASP A 140 13.80 17.83 -0.47
CA ASP A 140 14.55 17.82 -1.72
C ASP A 140 13.95 16.90 -2.80
N LYS A 141 12.92 16.12 -2.45
CA LYS A 141 12.28 15.10 -3.32
C LYS A 141 13.29 14.15 -3.95
N ASN A 142 14.37 13.84 -3.21
CA ASN A 142 15.45 12.99 -3.67
C ASN A 142 15.94 12.04 -2.57
N THR A 143 16.24 12.59 -1.39
CA THR A 143 16.81 11.81 -0.28
C THR A 143 15.68 11.06 0.42
N VAL A 144 15.82 9.74 0.54
CA VAL A 144 14.86 8.87 1.23
C VAL A 144 14.92 9.14 2.72
N TYR A 145 13.76 9.49 3.28
CA TYR A 145 13.55 9.61 4.72
C TYR A 145 13.26 8.24 5.33
N GLY A 146 12.35 7.47 4.72
CA GLY A 146 11.96 6.16 5.18
C GLY A 146 11.14 5.42 4.14
N VAL A 147 10.91 4.13 4.38
CA VAL A 147 10.13 3.26 3.51
C VAL A 147 9.25 2.35 4.35
N TYR A 148 8.16 1.89 3.76
CA TYR A 148 7.38 0.77 4.23
C TYR A 148 7.09 -0.14 3.05
N PHE A 149 7.31 -1.45 3.19
CA PHE A 149 6.96 -2.45 2.18
C PHE A 149 6.09 -3.54 2.78
N SER A 150 5.17 -4.05 1.97
CA SER A 150 4.28 -5.15 2.32
C SER A 150 3.92 -5.97 1.08
N HIS A 151 3.24 -7.08 1.29
CA HIS A 151 2.91 -8.05 0.24
C HIS A 151 1.63 -8.81 0.55
N ALA A 152 1.00 -9.37 -0.49
CA ALA A 152 -0.20 -10.16 -0.32
C ALA A 152 0.07 -11.55 0.26
N GLY A 153 1.22 -12.16 -0.09
CA GLY A 153 1.47 -13.56 0.26
C GLY A 153 2.83 -14.10 -0.20
N GLU A 154 3.87 -13.28 -0.21
CA GLU A 154 5.23 -13.77 -0.43
C GLU A 154 5.64 -14.77 0.66
N THR A 155 6.60 -15.64 0.34
CA THR A 155 6.97 -16.74 1.24
C THR A 155 7.71 -16.23 2.49
N PRO A 156 7.27 -16.59 3.72
CA PRO A 156 7.97 -16.29 4.96
C PRO A 156 9.44 -16.77 4.95
N GLY A 157 10.37 -15.92 5.40
CA GLY A 157 11.81 -16.22 5.40
C GLY A 157 12.50 -16.06 4.04
N LEU A 158 11.77 -15.67 2.98
CA LEU A 158 12.29 -15.38 1.64
C LEU A 158 11.80 -14.01 1.15
N GLY A 159 10.79 -13.99 0.26
CA GLY A 159 10.25 -12.74 -0.29
C GLY A 159 9.53 -11.88 0.74
N ALA A 160 8.99 -12.49 1.80
CA ALA A 160 8.35 -11.76 2.89
C ALA A 160 9.32 -10.88 3.69
N GLU A 161 10.64 -11.11 3.58
CA GLU A 161 11.65 -10.33 4.30
C GLU A 161 11.65 -8.84 3.93
N ILE A 162 10.97 -8.43 2.86
CA ILE A 162 10.76 -7.01 2.53
C ILE A 162 10.00 -6.26 3.64
N THR A 163 9.22 -6.94 4.46
CA THR A 163 8.48 -6.33 5.59
C THR A 163 9.34 -6.20 6.84
N SER A 164 10.55 -6.78 6.84
CA SER A 164 11.43 -6.77 8.01
C SER A 164 12.07 -5.39 8.22
N HIS A 165 12.32 -5.05 9.48
CA HIS A 165 13.10 -3.87 9.83
C HIS A 165 14.50 -3.92 9.19
N VAL A 166 15.14 -5.11 9.15
CA VAL A 166 16.47 -5.31 8.57
C VAL A 166 16.52 -4.92 7.10
N PHE A 167 15.46 -5.20 6.34
CA PHE A 167 15.39 -4.79 4.93
C PHE A 167 15.10 -3.29 4.80
N GLN A 168 14.06 -2.80 5.47
CA GLN A 168 13.59 -1.42 5.31
C GLN A 168 14.58 -0.38 5.86
N SER A 169 15.32 -0.69 6.91
CA SER A 169 16.31 0.22 7.50
C SER A 169 17.53 0.48 6.60
N GLN A 170 17.67 -0.21 5.47
CA GLN A 170 18.75 0.01 4.52
C GLN A 170 18.49 1.20 3.58
N PHE A 171 17.25 1.67 3.47
CA PHE A 171 16.82 2.70 2.52
C PHE A 171 17.01 4.15 2.97
N PRO A 172 16.86 4.53 4.25
CA PRO A 172 17.08 5.90 4.69
C PRO A 172 18.44 6.46 4.23
N ASN A 173 18.45 7.74 3.85
CA ASN A 173 19.60 8.48 3.30
C ASN A 173 20.07 8.07 1.89
N LYS A 174 19.47 7.06 1.26
CA LYS A 174 19.69 6.82 -0.18
C LYS A 174 19.06 7.94 -1.01
N LYS A 175 19.54 8.12 -2.24
CA LYS A 175 19.01 9.10 -3.19
C LYS A 175 18.38 8.38 -4.38
N ILE A 176 17.25 8.89 -4.87
CA ILE A 176 16.56 8.35 -6.05
C ILE A 176 17.02 8.99 -7.35
N LYS A 177 17.77 10.10 -7.27
CA LYS A 177 18.38 10.81 -8.39
C LYS A 177 19.89 10.87 -8.25
N ASN A 178 20.58 10.80 -9.38
CA ASN A 178 22.03 10.90 -9.45
C ASN A 178 22.51 12.37 -9.36
N THR A 179 23.81 12.59 -9.56
CA THR A 179 24.42 13.93 -9.52
C THR A 179 24.02 14.84 -10.70
N THR A 180 23.54 14.27 -11.81
CA THR A 180 22.98 15.02 -12.95
C THR A 180 21.49 15.28 -12.82
N ASN A 181 20.88 14.92 -11.67
CA ASN A 181 19.45 15.06 -11.36
C ASN A 181 18.53 14.13 -12.19
N ASP A 182 19.09 13.11 -12.83
CA ASP A 182 18.31 12.06 -13.50
C ASP A 182 17.75 11.08 -12.48
N LEU A 183 16.51 10.64 -12.68
CA LEU A 183 15.88 9.60 -11.86
C LEU A 183 16.53 8.24 -12.15
N VAL A 184 17.28 7.72 -11.18
CA VAL A 184 17.97 6.40 -11.27
C VAL A 184 17.35 5.34 -10.34
N SER A 185 16.41 5.74 -9.48
CA SER A 185 15.79 4.88 -8.46
C SER A 185 16.82 4.26 -7.50
N ILE A 186 16.42 3.25 -6.73
CA ILE A 186 17.28 2.50 -5.81
C ILE A 186 17.33 1.04 -6.26
N ALA A 187 18.51 0.54 -6.60
CA ALA A 187 18.69 -0.86 -6.96
C ALA A 187 18.67 -1.75 -5.73
N ILE A 188 17.98 -2.89 -5.88
CA ILE A 188 18.08 -4.01 -4.95
C ILE A 188 19.06 -5.01 -5.56
N VAL A 189 20.22 -5.16 -4.92
CA VAL A 189 21.32 -5.99 -5.40
C VAL A 189 21.45 -7.25 -4.54
N LYS A 190 21.98 -8.32 -5.14
CA LYS A 190 22.33 -9.52 -4.36
C LYS A 190 23.38 -9.15 -3.30
N PRO A 191 23.37 -9.81 -2.13
CA PRO A 191 24.37 -9.57 -1.09
C PRO A 191 25.80 -9.60 -1.65
N GLY A 192 26.59 -8.56 -1.36
CA GLY A 192 27.97 -8.43 -1.83
C GLY A 192 28.14 -7.90 -3.27
N LYS A 193 27.07 -7.39 -3.90
CA LYS A 193 27.14 -6.68 -5.20
C LYS A 193 26.89 -5.19 -5.03
N THR A 194 27.35 -4.40 -5.99
CA THR A 194 27.09 -2.97 -6.11
C THR A 194 26.41 -2.69 -7.46
N ALA A 195 25.56 -1.67 -7.50
CA ALA A 195 25.01 -1.14 -8.76
C ALA A 195 25.87 0.04 -9.21
N GLU A 196 26.35 0.03 -10.45
CA GLU A 196 27.10 1.16 -11.03
C GLU A 196 26.12 2.26 -11.45
N GLY A 197 26.51 3.52 -11.24
CA GLY A 197 25.72 4.68 -11.69
C GLY A 197 24.54 5.07 -10.78
N GLN A 198 24.49 4.54 -9.56
CA GLN A 198 23.54 4.94 -8.50
C GLN A 198 24.24 5.57 -7.30
#